data_AF-A0A2H3C768-F1
#
_entry.id   AF-A0A2H3C768-F1
#
_cell.length_a   1.000
_cell.length_b   1.000
_cell.length_c   1.000
_cell.angle_alpha   90.00
_cell.angle_beta   90.00
_cell.angle_gamma   90.00
#
_symmetry.space_group_name_H-M   'P 1'
#
loop_
_entity.id
_entity.type
_entity.pdbx_description
1 polymer ?
#
loop_
_entity_poly.entity_id
_entity_poly.type
_entity_poly.pdbx_seq_one_letter_code
_entity_poly.pdbx_strand_id
1 'polypeptide(L)'
;MSFSGTIFYIADSLSSTAMSTDQVDLSNDTALKDYYELLVRRRKAAALDPLHRGWTYVIELPPHPVPTDGHYRQLPLYAHNGGTYKLVLVDAPLPFQHDEQYSQVWVADVHSLGFCKRNLGRVIMKIIQPSLLPLPDLDWHLEVYDYVRPWTLWRTEDNAYRELETLQGKTVPYYFGKHKITMPGGEDAEVLIMEYVQGKTLEEWLEDRPGLPTMRPKIWGRTTKHM
;
A
#
# COMPACT_ATOMS: atom_id res chain seq x y z
N MET A 1 13.22 -39.25 10.05
CA MET A 1 13.68 -37.97 9.45
C MET A 1 12.71 -37.63 8.34
N SER A 2 11.81 -36.67 8.58
CA SER A 2 10.76 -36.27 7.64
C SER A 2 11.23 -35.05 6.86
N PHE A 3 11.34 -35.16 5.54
CA PHE A 3 11.63 -34.04 4.65
C PHE A 3 10.30 -33.37 4.27
N SER A 4 10.07 -32.17 4.83
CA SER A 4 9.00 -31.29 4.38
C SER A 4 9.41 -30.66 3.05
N GLY A 5 8.83 -31.14 1.95
CA GLY A 5 9.05 -30.62 0.60
C GLY A 5 8.37 -29.26 0.43
N THR A 6 9.18 -28.21 0.28
CA THR A 6 8.73 -26.90 -0.19
C THR A 6 8.45 -27.00 -1.69
N ILE A 7 7.17 -26.88 -2.08
CA ILE A 7 6.77 -26.80 -3.49
C ILE A 7 7.09 -25.39 -3.99
N PHE A 8 8.03 -25.30 -4.93
CA PHE A 8 8.24 -24.10 -5.74
C PHE A 8 7.29 -24.15 -6.93
N TYR A 9 6.30 -23.26 -6.98
CA TYR A 9 5.53 -23.02 -8.19
C TYR A 9 6.38 -22.22 -9.18
N ILE A 10 6.84 -22.88 -10.24
CA ILE A 10 7.34 -22.20 -11.45
C ILE A 10 6.08 -21.92 -12.28
N ALA A 11 5.63 -20.68 -12.28
CA ALA A 11 4.53 -20.25 -13.14
C ALA A 11 5.06 -20.08 -14.57
N ASP A 12 4.60 -20.93 -15.49
CA ASP A 12 4.81 -20.75 -16.93
C ASP A 12 4.12 -19.46 -17.38
N SER A 13 4.92 -18.49 -17.84
CA SER A 13 4.42 -17.20 -18.30
C SER A 13 3.86 -17.32 -19.73
N LEU A 14 2.54 -17.46 -19.85
CA LEU A 14 1.86 -17.05 -21.08
C LEU A 14 1.97 -15.53 -21.17
N SER A 15 2.79 -15.04 -22.11
CA SER A 15 2.94 -13.62 -22.44
C SER A 15 1.65 -13.09 -23.08
N SER A 16 0.63 -12.90 -22.25
CA SER A 16 -0.40 -11.90 -22.52
C SER A 16 0.29 -10.56 -22.35
N THR A 17 0.32 -9.75 -23.41
CA THR A 17 0.75 -8.35 -23.33
C THR A 17 -0.11 -7.68 -22.25
N ALA A 18 0.40 -7.64 -21.03
CA ALA A 18 -0.32 -7.07 -19.90
C ALA A 18 -0.51 -5.59 -20.21
N MET A 19 -1.72 -5.19 -20.58
CA MET A 19 -2.04 -3.78 -20.74
C MET A 19 -1.69 -3.09 -19.43
N SER A 20 -0.76 -2.14 -19.51
CA SER A 20 -0.48 -1.24 -18.40
C SER A 20 -1.75 -0.45 -18.11
N THR A 21 -2.30 -0.62 -16.91
CA THR A 21 -3.53 0.06 -16.49
C THR A 21 -3.40 1.58 -16.50
N ASP A 22 -2.17 2.09 -16.50
CA ASP A 22 -1.85 3.52 -16.45
C ASP A 22 -2.13 4.28 -17.76
N GLN A 23 -2.44 3.56 -18.84
CA GLN A 23 -2.61 4.13 -20.18
C GLN A 23 -3.99 3.90 -20.79
N VAL A 24 -4.96 3.45 -19.99
CA VAL A 24 -6.32 3.25 -20.49
C VAL A 24 -6.96 4.60 -20.83
N ASP A 25 -7.39 4.72 -22.08
CA ASP A 25 -8.21 5.84 -22.56
C ASP A 25 -9.65 5.65 -22.08
N LEU A 26 -9.97 6.25 -20.93
CA LEU A 26 -11.33 6.21 -20.37
C LEU A 26 -12.35 7.05 -21.16
N SER A 27 -11.91 7.83 -22.16
CA SER A 27 -12.84 8.54 -23.06
C SER A 27 -13.37 7.65 -24.19
N ASN A 28 -12.82 6.44 -24.32
CA ASN A 28 -13.26 5.44 -25.28
C ASN A 28 -14.13 4.39 -24.57
N ASP A 29 -15.42 4.31 -24.93
CA ASP A 29 -16.39 3.41 -24.31
C ASP A 29 -15.95 1.93 -24.29
N THR A 30 -15.37 1.46 -25.39
CA THR A 30 -14.87 0.08 -25.49
C THR A 30 -13.71 -0.15 -24.52
N ALA A 31 -12.73 0.76 -24.51
CA ALA A 31 -11.57 0.64 -23.61
C ALA A 31 -11.97 0.76 -22.13
N LEU A 32 -12.93 1.64 -21.81
CA LEU A 32 -13.50 1.78 -20.47
C LEU A 32 -14.18 0.47 -20.04
N LYS A 33 -14.99 -0.12 -20.91
CA LYS A 33 -15.71 -1.38 -20.62
C LYS A 33 -14.75 -2.55 -20.45
N ASP A 34 -13.76 -2.69 -21.32
CA ASP A 34 -12.71 -3.72 -21.22
C ASP A 34 -11.91 -3.58 -19.92
N TYR A 35 -11.58 -2.34 -19.55
CA TYR A 35 -10.88 -2.04 -18.31
C TYR A 35 -11.73 -2.35 -17.07
N TYR A 36 -13.01 -1.99 -17.08
CA TYR A 36 -13.95 -2.34 -16.03
C TYR A 36 -14.04 -3.86 -15.83
N GLU A 37 -14.21 -4.62 -16.92
CA GLU A 37 -14.28 -6.09 -16.88
C GLU A 37 -12.99 -6.71 -16.35
N LEU A 38 -11.83 -6.16 -16.74
CA LEU A 38 -10.53 -6.55 -16.21
C LEU A 38 -10.45 -6.34 -14.69
N LEU A 39 -10.85 -5.16 -14.19
CA LEU A 39 -10.85 -4.87 -12.75
C LEU A 39 -11.81 -5.77 -11.97
N VAL A 40 -13.01 -6.05 -12.50
CA VAL A 40 -13.96 -6.99 -11.89
C VAL A 40 -13.36 -8.39 -11.78
N ARG A 41 -12.69 -8.87 -12.84
CA ARG A 41 -12.03 -10.19 -12.83
C ARG A 41 -10.91 -10.23 -11.79
N ARG A 42 -10.07 -9.20 -11.74
CA ARG A 42 -8.96 -9.10 -10.77
C ARG A 42 -9.46 -8.98 -9.34
N ARG A 43 -10.55 -8.25 -9.10
CA ARG A 43 -11.20 -8.16 -7.79
C ARG A 43 -11.68 -9.52 -7.31
N LYS A 44 -12.30 -10.31 -8.20
CA LYS A 44 -12.71 -11.69 -7.89
C LYS A 44 -11.49 -12.55 -7.56
N ALA A 45 -10.40 -12.45 -8.32
CA ALA A 45 -9.16 -13.17 -8.04
C ALA A 45 -8.55 -12.76 -6.67
N ALA A 46 -8.51 -11.47 -6.36
CA ALA A 46 -8.05 -10.95 -5.08
C ALA A 46 -8.93 -11.39 -3.89
N ALA A 47 -10.24 -11.57 -4.10
CA ALA A 47 -11.13 -12.12 -3.08
C ALA A 47 -10.93 -13.63 -2.86
N LEU A 48 -10.50 -14.37 -3.89
CA LEU A 48 -10.20 -15.80 -3.80
C LEU A 48 -8.83 -16.07 -3.17
N ASP A 49 -7.85 -15.21 -3.43
CA ASP A 49 -6.48 -15.30 -2.91
C ASP A 49 -6.06 -13.95 -2.30
N PRO A 50 -6.64 -13.57 -1.13
CA PRO A 50 -6.36 -12.29 -0.50
C PRO A 50 -4.95 -12.28 0.12
N LEU A 51 -4.40 -11.07 0.27
CA LEU A 51 -3.20 -10.92 1.07
C LEU A 51 -3.44 -11.42 2.50
N HIS A 52 -2.45 -12.15 3.00
CA HIS A 52 -2.49 -12.72 4.34
C HIS A 52 -1.13 -12.61 5.02
N ARG A 53 -1.12 -12.79 6.34
CA ARG A 53 0.12 -12.88 7.12
C ARG A 53 1.02 -14.00 6.56
N GLY A 54 2.32 -13.78 6.59
CA GLY A 54 3.33 -14.68 6.03
C GLY A 54 3.58 -14.51 4.54
N TRP A 55 2.78 -13.73 3.80
CA TRP A 55 3.07 -13.41 2.40
C TRP A 55 4.37 -12.60 2.29
N THR A 56 5.11 -12.78 1.19
CA THR A 56 6.46 -12.21 1.09
C THR A 56 6.77 -11.54 -0.23
N TYR A 57 7.50 -10.45 -0.15
CA TYR A 57 8.00 -9.69 -1.30
C TYR A 57 9.52 -9.55 -1.23
N VAL A 58 10.18 -9.49 -2.38
CA VAL A 58 11.58 -9.12 -2.46
C VAL A 58 11.65 -7.74 -3.09
N ILE A 59 12.22 -6.78 -2.37
CA ILE A 59 12.24 -5.37 -2.76
C ILE A 59 13.65 -4.81 -2.60
N GLU A 60 14.06 -4.00 -3.57
CA GLU A 60 15.27 -3.18 -3.50
C GLU A 60 14.93 -1.84 -2.86
N LEU A 61 15.51 -1.54 -1.70
CA LEU A 61 15.36 -0.24 -1.03
C LEU A 61 16.57 0.64 -1.34
N PRO A 62 16.39 1.90 -1.77
CA PRO A 62 17.51 2.83 -1.89
C PRO A 62 18.10 3.17 -0.51
N PRO A 63 19.39 3.50 -0.42
CA PRO A 63 19.96 4.03 0.81
C PRO A 63 19.32 5.39 1.14
N HIS A 64 18.96 5.57 2.41
CA HIS A 64 18.36 6.81 2.90
C HIS A 64 19.42 7.67 3.59
N PRO A 65 19.58 8.97 3.25
CA PRO A 65 20.60 9.84 3.83
C PRO A 65 20.48 9.93 5.36
N VAL A 66 21.62 9.93 6.03
CA VAL A 66 21.68 10.13 7.48
C VAL A 66 21.45 11.60 7.78
N PRO A 67 20.46 11.94 8.62
CA PRO A 67 20.29 13.31 9.08
C PRO A 67 21.53 13.74 9.88
N THR A 68 22.07 14.92 9.57
CA THR A 68 23.25 15.47 10.24
C THR A 68 22.95 16.14 11.58
N ASP A 69 21.67 16.38 11.85
CA ASP A 69 21.17 17.04 13.05
C ASP A 69 20.62 16.00 14.04
N GLY A 70 20.80 16.22 15.35
CA GLY A 70 20.57 15.21 16.41
C GLY A 70 19.10 15.01 16.81
N HIS A 71 18.17 15.68 16.13
CA HIS A 71 16.75 15.69 16.48
C HIS A 71 15.89 14.67 15.71
N TYR A 72 16.49 13.79 14.91
CA TYR A 72 15.76 12.79 14.12
C TYR A 72 15.73 11.44 14.83
N ARG A 73 14.66 10.67 14.62
CA ARG A 73 14.64 9.25 14.97
C ARG A 73 15.75 8.51 14.23
N GLN A 74 16.37 7.56 14.92
CA GLN A 74 17.45 6.77 14.35
C GLN A 74 16.93 5.91 13.20
N LEU A 75 17.56 6.03 12.03
CA LEU A 75 17.29 5.17 10.90
C LEU A 75 17.73 3.73 11.19
N PRO A 76 16.90 2.72 10.90
CA PRO A 76 17.35 1.33 10.90
C PRO A 76 18.51 1.11 9.92
N LEU A 77 19.42 0.21 10.26
CA LEU A 77 20.60 -0.12 9.43
C LEU A 77 20.23 -0.51 7.99
N TYR A 78 19.11 -1.22 7.80
CA TYR A 78 18.67 -1.62 6.46
C TYR A 78 18.30 -0.41 5.58
N ALA A 79 17.73 0.64 6.18
CA ALA A 79 17.33 1.85 5.46
C ALA A 79 18.54 2.75 5.16
N HIS A 80 19.47 2.86 6.11
CA HIS A 80 20.71 3.59 5.90
C HIS A 80 21.52 3.01 4.73
N ASN A 81 21.69 1.69 4.70
CA ASN A 81 22.56 1.05 3.71
C ASN A 81 21.88 0.83 2.35
N GLY A 82 20.55 0.78 2.32
CA GLY A 82 19.81 0.29 1.16
C GLY A 82 20.13 -1.18 0.87
N GLY A 83 19.65 -1.67 -0.28
CA GLY A 83 19.88 -3.02 -0.78
C GLY A 83 18.62 -3.85 -0.93
N THR A 84 18.81 -5.14 -1.21
CA THR A 84 17.70 -6.06 -1.48
C THR A 84 17.27 -6.79 -0.21
N TYR A 85 15.98 -6.69 0.11
CA TYR A 85 15.39 -7.27 1.32
C TYR A 85 14.18 -8.14 1.00
N LYS A 86 13.95 -9.12 1.86
CA LYS A 86 12.69 -9.88 1.89
C LYS A 86 11.76 -9.25 2.92
N LEU A 87 10.61 -8.77 2.48
CA LEU A 87 9.54 -8.29 3.34
C LEU A 87 8.56 -9.42 3.60
N VAL A 88 8.18 -9.64 4.85
CA VAL A 88 7.19 -10.66 5.26
C VAL A 88 6.03 -9.95 5.95
N LEU A 89 4.83 -10.05 5.40
CA LEU A 89 3.64 -9.43 6.00
C LEU A 89 3.36 -10.09 7.35
N VAL A 90 3.28 -9.32 8.42
CA VAL A 90 3.07 -9.86 9.78
C VAL A 90 1.76 -9.41 10.39
N ASP A 91 1.29 -8.22 10.02
CA ASP A 91 0.05 -7.69 10.54
C ASP A 91 -0.64 -6.79 9.52
N ALA A 92 -1.96 -6.84 9.47
CA ALA A 92 -2.78 -5.86 8.79
C ALA A 92 -3.44 -5.05 9.89
N PRO A 93 -2.97 -3.81 10.17
CA PRO A 93 -3.67 -2.94 11.09
C PRO A 93 -5.14 -2.92 10.68
N LEU A 94 -6.03 -3.25 11.62
CA LEU A 94 -7.47 -3.30 11.35
C LEU A 94 -7.86 -1.97 10.68
N PRO A 95 -8.68 -2.02 9.63
CA PRO A 95 -8.92 -0.85 8.83
C PRO A 95 -9.43 0.28 9.74
N PHE A 96 -8.86 1.46 9.55
CA PHE A 96 -9.67 2.66 9.66
C PHE A 96 -10.81 2.47 8.67
N GLN A 97 -11.98 2.07 9.17
CA GLN A 97 -13.20 1.99 8.37
C GLN A 97 -13.60 3.42 8.01
N HIS A 98 -12.94 3.96 7.00
CA HIS A 98 -13.45 5.09 6.24
C HIS A 98 -14.26 4.53 5.08
N ASP A 99 -15.32 5.24 4.71
CA ASP A 99 -16.24 4.83 3.65
C ASP A 99 -15.53 4.66 2.27
N GLU A 100 -14.29 5.17 2.15
CA GLU A 100 -13.47 5.15 0.94
C GLU A 100 -12.04 4.67 1.22
N GLN A 101 -11.84 3.36 1.42
CA GLN A 101 -10.49 2.80 1.59
C GLN A 101 -9.82 2.54 0.23
N TYR A 102 -8.95 3.47 -0.19
CA TYR A 102 -8.21 3.38 -1.46
C TYR A 102 -6.91 2.54 -1.41
N SER A 103 -6.57 1.97 -0.26
CA SER A 103 -5.33 1.20 -0.09
C SER A 103 -5.42 0.19 1.05
N GLN A 104 -4.71 -0.91 0.92
CA GLN A 104 -4.45 -1.83 2.01
C GLN A 104 -3.19 -1.39 2.74
N VAL A 105 -3.17 -1.45 4.07
CA VAL A 105 -1.98 -1.13 4.88
C VAL A 105 -1.55 -2.39 5.61
N TRP A 106 -0.26 -2.68 5.55
CA TRP A 106 0.34 -3.86 6.20
C TRP A 106 1.61 -3.47 6.94
N VAL A 107 1.83 -4.08 8.10
CA VAL A 107 3.14 -4.15 8.74
C VAL A 107 3.89 -5.33 8.15
N ALA A 108 5.14 -5.12 7.75
CA ALA A 108 6.02 -6.17 7.27
C ALA A 108 7.33 -6.20 8.06
N ASP A 109 7.78 -7.41 8.40
CA ASP A 109 9.13 -7.64 8.91
C ASP A 109 10.13 -7.59 7.75
N VAL A 110 11.26 -6.92 7.95
CA VAL A 110 12.36 -6.80 6.98
C VAL A 110 13.40 -7.87 7.27
N HIS A 111 13.75 -8.70 6.28
CA HIS A 111 14.77 -9.73 6.40
C HIS A 111 15.88 -9.55 5.37
N SER A 112 17.13 -9.79 5.79
CA SER A 112 18.26 -9.90 4.85
C SER A 112 18.09 -11.11 3.93
N LEU A 113 18.46 -10.96 2.66
CA LEU A 113 18.64 -12.09 1.75
C LEU A 113 19.96 -12.81 2.06
N GLY A 114 19.91 -14.13 2.29
CA GLY A 114 21.10 -14.94 2.55
C GLY A 114 20.89 -16.06 3.57
N PHE A 115 21.98 -16.74 3.93
CA PHE A 115 21.98 -17.90 4.84
C PHE A 115 21.54 -17.53 6.27
N CYS A 116 21.89 -16.32 6.73
CA CYS A 116 21.47 -15.81 8.02
C CYS A 116 20.23 -14.93 7.86
N LYS A 117 19.04 -15.55 7.81
CA LYS A 117 17.74 -14.84 7.78
C LYS A 117 17.52 -14.12 9.12
N ARG A 118 18.09 -12.93 9.27
CA ARG A 118 17.87 -12.07 10.44
C ARG A 118 16.72 -11.12 10.16
N ASN A 119 15.84 -10.94 11.14
CA ASN A 119 14.89 -9.83 11.14
C ASN A 119 15.68 -8.54 11.45
N LEU A 120 15.60 -7.56 10.56
CA LEU A 120 16.33 -6.29 10.60
C LEU A 120 15.46 -5.14 11.13
N GLY A 121 14.16 -5.37 11.31
CA GLY A 121 13.18 -4.37 11.75
C GLY A 121 11.86 -4.54 11.02
N ARG A 122 11.05 -3.47 11.03
CA ARG A 122 9.72 -3.43 10.43
C ARG A 122 9.54 -2.21 9.55
N VAL A 123 8.63 -2.34 8.58
CA VAL A 123 8.15 -1.26 7.71
C VAL A 123 6.63 -1.31 7.62
N ILE A 124 6.03 -0.19 7.23
CA ILE A 124 4.67 -0.13 6.72
C ILE A 124 4.70 -0.27 5.19
N MET A 125 3.84 -1.13 4.67
CA MET A 125 3.54 -1.27 3.24
C MET A 125 2.12 -0.76 2.99
N LYS A 126 1.98 0.39 2.33
CA LYS A 126 0.70 0.89 1.85
C LYS A 126 0.53 0.51 0.39
N ILE A 127 -0.37 -0.42 0.11
CA ILE A 127 -0.56 -1.08 -1.18
C ILE A 127 -1.79 -0.50 -1.87
N ILE A 128 -1.58 0.07 -3.05
CA ILE A 128 -2.62 0.57 -3.95
C ILE A 128 -2.81 -0.48 -5.05
N GLN A 129 -3.82 -1.32 -4.85
CA GLN A 129 -4.20 -2.38 -5.77
C GLN A 129 -5.37 -1.90 -6.65
N PRO A 130 -5.20 -1.73 -7.98
CA PRO A 130 -6.21 -1.14 -8.85
C PRO A 130 -7.60 -1.80 -8.73
N SER A 131 -7.68 -3.12 -8.70
CA SER A 131 -8.95 -3.84 -8.62
C SER A 131 -9.72 -3.65 -7.32
N LEU A 132 -9.10 -3.13 -6.25
CA LEU A 132 -9.76 -2.86 -4.98
C LEU A 132 -10.23 -1.41 -4.82
N LEU A 133 -9.91 -0.52 -5.75
CA LEU A 133 -10.45 0.85 -5.78
C LEU A 133 -11.92 0.85 -6.23
N PRO A 134 -12.72 1.90 -5.96
CA PRO A 134 -14.03 2.06 -6.59
C PRO A 134 -13.93 1.85 -8.10
N LEU A 135 -14.84 1.08 -8.70
CA LEU A 135 -14.79 0.82 -10.14
C LEU A 135 -15.17 2.08 -10.92
N PRO A 136 -14.64 2.28 -12.13
CA PRO A 136 -15.12 3.37 -12.97
C PRO A 136 -16.60 3.13 -13.33
N ASP A 137 -17.40 4.18 -13.37
CA ASP A 137 -18.78 4.11 -13.83
C ASP A 137 -18.80 3.90 -15.36
N LEU A 138 -19.65 2.98 -15.83
CA LEU A 138 -19.80 2.65 -17.24
C LEU A 138 -20.79 3.59 -17.95
N ASP A 139 -21.74 4.16 -17.21
CA ASP A 139 -22.71 5.13 -17.72
C ASP A 139 -22.15 6.57 -17.64
N TRP A 140 -20.84 6.68 -17.44
CA TRP A 140 -20.14 7.92 -17.18
C TRP A 140 -20.14 8.85 -18.41
N HIS A 141 -20.87 9.96 -18.31
CA HIS A 141 -20.72 11.10 -19.21
C HIS A 141 -19.63 12.05 -18.70
N LEU A 142 -18.73 12.47 -19.60
CA LEU A 142 -17.46 13.20 -19.40
C LEU A 142 -17.45 14.42 -18.44
N GLU A 143 -18.57 14.84 -17.87
CA GLU A 143 -18.73 16.11 -17.17
C GLU A 143 -18.49 16.04 -15.64
N VAL A 144 -18.36 14.86 -15.03
CA VAL A 144 -18.16 14.72 -13.56
C VAL A 144 -17.02 13.74 -13.25
N TYR A 145 -15.88 14.24 -12.75
CA TYR A 145 -14.61 13.51 -12.55
C TYR A 145 -14.56 12.67 -11.26
N ASP A 146 -15.40 11.63 -11.13
CA ASP A 146 -15.48 10.89 -9.84
C ASP A 146 -14.59 9.62 -9.77
N TYR A 147 -14.12 9.05 -10.90
CA TYR A 147 -13.20 7.92 -10.84
C TYR A 147 -11.77 8.35 -10.53
N VAL A 148 -11.28 7.99 -9.34
CA VAL A 148 -9.90 8.21 -8.95
C VAL A 148 -9.02 7.12 -9.55
N ARG A 149 -8.20 7.50 -10.54
CA ARG A 149 -7.26 6.58 -11.17
C ARG A 149 -6.16 6.14 -10.19
N PRO A 150 -5.73 4.86 -10.19
CA PRO A 150 -4.72 4.36 -9.25
C PRO A 150 -3.43 5.20 -9.20
N TRP A 151 -2.96 5.68 -10.35
CA TRP A 151 -1.75 6.51 -10.41
C TRP A 151 -1.90 7.90 -9.87
N THR A 152 -3.11 8.45 -9.85
CA THR A 152 -3.35 9.72 -9.17
C THR A 152 -3.13 9.57 -7.67
N LEU A 153 -3.52 8.43 -7.08
CA LEU A 153 -3.33 8.15 -5.66
C LEU A 153 -1.85 8.04 -5.32
N TRP A 154 -1.13 7.07 -5.91
CA TRP A 154 0.27 6.84 -5.53
C TRP A 154 1.18 8.00 -5.91
N ARG A 155 0.92 8.72 -7.01
CA ARG A 155 1.76 9.84 -7.44
C ARG A 155 1.61 11.04 -6.52
N THR A 156 0.38 11.36 -6.14
CA THR A 156 0.12 12.46 -5.20
C THR A 156 0.80 12.18 -3.87
N GLU A 157 0.69 10.95 -3.35
CA GLU A 157 1.30 10.59 -2.08
C GLU A 157 2.84 10.50 -2.13
N ASP A 158 3.40 9.88 -3.18
CA ASP A 158 4.86 9.85 -3.42
C ASP A 158 5.44 11.27 -3.49
N ASN A 159 4.78 12.18 -4.22
CA ASN A 159 5.20 13.58 -4.29
C ASN A 159 5.09 14.28 -2.93
N ALA A 160 3.99 14.09 -2.20
CA ALA A 160 3.79 14.70 -0.89
C ALA A 160 4.89 14.28 0.09
N TYR A 161 5.24 12.99 0.15
CA TYR A 161 6.33 12.54 1.02
C TYR A 161 7.70 13.11 0.63
N ARG A 162 7.97 13.25 -0.68
CA ARG A 162 9.21 13.91 -1.15
C ARG A 162 9.27 15.38 -0.74
N GLU A 163 8.16 16.11 -0.82
CA GLU A 163 8.09 17.50 -0.35
C GLU A 163 8.29 17.61 1.18
N LEU A 164 7.91 16.57 1.92
CA LEU A 164 8.05 16.49 3.37
C LEU A 164 9.41 15.92 3.83
N GLU A 165 10.39 15.73 2.93
CA GLU A 165 11.70 15.11 3.25
C GLU A 165 12.37 15.70 4.50
N THR A 166 12.35 17.03 4.65
CA THR A 166 12.98 17.72 5.80
C THR A 166 12.29 17.47 7.14
N LEU A 167 11.07 16.94 7.13
CA LEU A 167 10.27 16.62 8.32
C LEU A 167 10.25 15.11 8.64
N GLN A 168 10.74 14.28 7.72
CA GLN A 168 10.82 12.83 7.91
C GLN A 168 11.80 12.49 9.02
N GLY A 169 11.46 11.50 9.85
CA GLY A 169 12.23 11.14 11.04
C GLY A 169 11.99 12.06 12.25
N LYS A 170 11.34 13.22 12.06
CA LYS A 170 10.94 14.15 13.14
C LYS A 170 9.44 14.02 13.39
N THR A 171 8.64 14.76 12.64
CA THR A 171 7.18 14.81 12.78
C THR A 171 6.51 13.81 11.84
N VAL A 172 7.13 13.51 10.70
CA VAL A 172 6.63 12.56 9.69
C VAL A 172 7.47 11.27 9.77
N PRO A 173 6.90 10.09 9.54
CA PRO A 173 7.67 8.86 9.35
C PRO A 173 8.65 8.97 8.18
N TYR A 174 9.77 8.24 8.23
CA TYR A 174 10.60 8.12 7.02
C TYR A 174 9.83 7.44 5.88
N TYR A 175 10.03 7.92 4.66
CA TYR A 175 9.49 7.36 3.43
C TYR A 175 10.64 6.74 2.63
N PHE A 176 10.58 5.42 2.47
CA PHE A 176 11.63 4.64 1.81
C PHE A 176 11.42 4.51 0.29
N GLY A 177 10.30 5.02 -0.22
CA GLY A 177 10.03 5.11 -1.65
C GLY A 177 8.84 4.27 -2.12
N LYS A 178 8.62 4.37 -3.44
CA LYS A 178 7.58 3.69 -4.19
C LYS A 178 8.16 2.50 -4.93
N HIS A 179 7.47 1.36 -4.86
CA HIS A 179 7.83 0.13 -5.56
C HIS A 179 6.63 -0.48 -6.26
N LYS A 180 6.91 -1.27 -7.30
CA LYS A 180 5.91 -2.09 -7.98
C LYS A 180 6.01 -3.53 -7.48
N ILE A 181 4.87 -4.14 -7.16
CA ILE A 181 4.78 -5.53 -6.71
C ILE A 181 3.72 -6.28 -7.49
N THR A 182 3.80 -7.61 -7.51
CA THR A 182 2.76 -8.48 -8.07
C THR A 182 1.99 -9.13 -6.94
N MET A 183 0.67 -8.95 -6.94
CA MET A 183 -0.28 -9.49 -5.98
C MET A 183 -0.46 -11.01 -6.17
N PRO A 184 -0.97 -11.76 -5.18
CA PRO A 184 -1.20 -13.20 -5.30
C PRO A 184 -1.99 -13.60 -6.55
N GLY A 185 -3.03 -12.83 -6.89
CA GLY A 185 -3.82 -13.00 -8.11
C GLY A 185 -3.17 -12.53 -9.43
N GLY A 186 -1.86 -12.26 -9.45
CA GLY A 186 -1.09 -11.83 -10.62
C GLY A 186 -1.32 -10.38 -11.05
N GLU A 187 -2.10 -9.60 -10.30
CA GLU A 187 -2.28 -8.17 -10.55
C GLU A 187 -1.05 -7.38 -10.11
N ASP A 188 -0.62 -6.44 -10.94
CA ASP A 188 0.39 -5.46 -10.53
C ASP A 188 -0.23 -4.40 -9.60
N ALA A 189 0.48 -4.07 -8.52
CA ALA A 189 0.12 -3.03 -7.58
C ALA A 189 1.32 -2.13 -7.27
N GLU A 190 1.03 -0.93 -6.78
CA GLU A 190 2.03 0.02 -6.33
C GLU A 190 2.04 0.02 -4.80
N VAL A 191 3.24 0.02 -4.22
CA VAL A 191 3.43 0.04 -2.77
C VAL A 191 4.31 1.21 -2.36
N LEU A 192 3.84 1.94 -1.36
CA LEU A 192 4.59 2.98 -0.67
C LEU A 192 5.15 2.37 0.62
N ILE A 193 6.47 2.40 0.77
CA ILE A 193 7.15 1.81 1.92
C ILE A 193 7.56 2.92 2.87
N MET A 194 7.19 2.77 4.13
CA MET A 194 7.39 3.79 5.17
C MET A 194 7.96 3.17 6.45
N GLU A 195 8.53 4.01 7.29
CA GLU A 195 8.94 3.67 8.65
C GLU A 195 7.75 3.14 9.44
N TYR A 196 7.96 1.98 10.08
CA TYR A 196 7.08 1.53 11.14
C TYR A 196 7.43 2.27 12.44
N VAL A 197 6.52 3.13 12.91
CA VAL A 197 6.68 3.81 14.20
C VAL A 197 6.07 2.94 15.29
N GLN A 198 6.91 2.43 16.19
CA GLN A 198 6.45 1.65 17.32
C GLN A 198 5.72 2.54 18.34
N GLY A 199 4.49 2.18 18.69
CA GLY A 199 3.69 2.91 19.68
C GLY A 199 2.21 2.59 19.58
N LYS A 200 1.42 3.39 20.30
CA LYS A 200 -0.04 3.42 20.17
C LYS A 200 -0.43 4.37 19.05
N THR A 201 -1.55 4.11 18.39
CA THR A 201 -2.16 5.10 17.51
C THR A 201 -2.63 6.31 18.32
N LEU A 202 -2.91 7.42 17.63
CA LEU A 202 -3.44 8.60 18.31
C LEU A 202 -4.80 8.30 18.95
N GLU A 203 -5.62 7.49 18.28
CA GLU A 203 -6.93 7.05 18.74
C GLU A 203 -6.81 6.21 20.02
N GLU A 204 -5.96 5.19 20.02
CA GLU A 204 -5.69 4.36 21.21
C GLU A 204 -5.17 5.22 22.37
N TRP A 205 -4.27 6.16 22.07
CA TRP A 205 -3.74 7.09 23.08
C TRP A 205 -4.81 8.03 23.65
N LEU A 206 -5.79 8.44 22.84
CA LEU A 206 -6.93 9.25 23.27
C LEU A 206 -7.93 8.43 24.10
N GLU A 207 -8.20 7.18 23.72
CA GLU A 207 -9.08 6.26 24.43
C GLU A 207 -8.59 5.96 25.85
N ASP A 208 -7.27 5.86 26.04
CA ASP A 208 -6.63 5.67 27.35
C ASP A 208 -6.79 6.88 28.31
N ARG A 209 -7.31 8.02 27.82
CA ARG A 209 -7.41 9.29 28.58
C ARG A 209 -8.85 9.79 28.64
N PRO A 210 -9.74 9.10 29.38
CA PRO A 210 -11.13 9.51 29.54
C PRO A 210 -11.20 10.82 30.33
N GLY A 211 -11.32 11.95 29.63
CA GLY A 211 -11.32 13.28 30.23
C GLY A 211 -10.95 14.41 29.25
N LEU A 212 -10.28 14.07 28.15
CA LEU A 212 -10.20 14.98 27.01
C LEU A 212 -11.57 15.02 26.32
N PRO A 213 -12.03 16.21 25.85
CA PRO A 213 -13.23 16.30 25.04
C PRO A 213 -13.09 15.30 23.90
N THR A 214 -14.04 14.37 23.80
CA THR A 214 -14.10 13.45 22.67
C THR A 214 -14.35 14.30 21.43
N MET A 215 -13.28 14.68 20.73
CA MET A 215 -13.36 15.11 19.34
C MET A 215 -13.71 13.88 18.52
N ARG A 216 -14.93 13.35 18.68
CA ARG A 216 -15.50 12.52 17.64
C ARG A 216 -15.60 13.44 16.43
N PRO A 217 -14.95 13.12 15.30
CA PRO A 217 -15.22 13.81 14.06
C PRO A 217 -16.73 13.77 13.88
N LYS A 218 -17.40 14.93 13.85
CA LYS A 218 -18.77 14.99 13.33
C LYS A 218 -18.63 14.57 11.87
N ILE A 219 -18.81 13.28 11.60
CA ILE A 219 -19.03 12.79 10.25
C ILE A 219 -20.20 13.62 9.74
N TRP A 220 -19.91 14.53 8.82
CA TRP A 220 -20.88 15.45 8.26
C TRP A 220 -21.79 14.60 7.39
N GLY A 221 -22.81 14.01 8.02
CA GLY A 221 -23.82 13.22 7.36
C GLY A 221 -24.43 14.06 6.25
N ARG A 222 -24.31 13.58 5.00
CA ARG A 222 -25.04 14.10 3.86
C ARG A 222 -26.49 14.25 4.29
N THR A 223 -26.99 15.47 4.25
CA THR A 223 -28.41 15.75 4.44
C THR A 223 -29.09 15.18 3.20
N THR A 224 -29.67 13.98 3.32
CA THR A 224 -30.59 13.47 2.30
C THR A 224 -31.78 14.41 2.24
N LYS A 225 -31.77 15.30 1.25
CA LYS A 225 -32.99 16.00 0.83
C LYS A 225 -33.91 14.94 0.22
N HIS A 226 -34.90 14.50 0.98
CA HIS A 226 -36.10 13.94 0.39
C HIS A 226 -36.83 15.06 -0.34
N MET A 227 -37.02 14.86 -1.64
CA MET A 227 -38.00 15.57 -2.46
C MET A 227 -39.21 14.65 -2.63
#